data_AF-A0A524MIT5-F1
#
_entry.id   AF-A0A524MIT5-F1
#
_cell.length_a   1.000
_cell.length_b   1.000
_cell.length_c   1.000
_cell.angle_alpha   90.00
_cell.angle_beta   90.00
_cell.angle_gamma   90.00
#
_symmetry.space_group_name_H-M   'P 1'
#
loop_
_entity.id
_entity.type
_entity.pdbx_description
1 polymer ?
#
loop_
_entity_poly.entity_id
_entity_poly.type
_entity_poly.pdbx_seq_one_letter_code
_entity_poly.pdbx_strand_id
1 'polypeptide(L)' 'MSEGLKWFQCPVCKQSIHWKIPEDELKVVKRFPAPIVIQHKDHHLICYLDSHYQLADTEIAIAFVEGKSKE' A
#
# COMPACT_ATOMS: atom_id res chain seq x y z
N MET A 1 0.86 -19.25 -10.68
CA MET A 1 0.57 -18.13 -11.61
C MET A 1 -0.22 -17.05 -10.88
N SER A 2 0.35 -16.51 -9.79
CA SER A 2 -0.28 -15.52 -8.91
C SER A 2 0.68 -15.12 -7.77
N GLU A 3 1.99 -15.17 -8.00
CA GLU A 3 2.97 -14.71 -7.00
C GLU A 3 2.97 -13.18 -7.04
N GLY A 4 2.51 -12.54 -5.95
CA GLY A 4 2.57 -11.09 -5.76
C GLY A 4 1.30 -10.28 -6.08
N LEU A 5 0.23 -10.90 -6.61
CA LEU A 5 -1.06 -10.20 -6.78
C LEU A 5 -1.86 -10.27 -5.47
N LYS A 6 -2.05 -9.13 -4.81
CA LYS A 6 -2.89 -9.00 -3.63
C LYS A 6 -4.21 -8.36 -3.99
N TRP A 7 -5.23 -8.67 -3.21
CA TRP A 7 -6.49 -7.97 -3.28
C TRP A 7 -7.03 -7.70 -1.89
N PHE A 8 -7.79 -6.62 -1.76
CA PHE A 8 -8.58 -6.32 -0.58
C PHE A 8 -9.76 -5.45 -0.98
N GLN A 9 -10.76 -5.35 -0.10
CA GLN A 9 -11.90 -4.49 -0.33
C GLN A 9 -11.58 -3.08 0.18
N CYS A 10 -11.77 -2.08 -0.69
CA CYS A 10 -11.62 -0.69 -0.29
C CYS A 10 -12.59 -0.36 0.87
N PRO A 11 -12.11 0.15 2.01
CA PRO A 11 -12.97 0.48 3.14
C PRO A 11 -13.94 1.64 2.82
N VAL A 12 -13.60 2.52 1.87
CA VAL A 12 -14.39 3.70 1.44
C VAL A 12 -15.50 3.32 0.47
N CYS A 13 -15.16 2.79 -0.71
CA CYS A 13 -16.13 2.56 -1.79
C CYS A 13 -16.62 1.11 -1.91
N LYS A 14 -16.11 0.21 -1.06
CA LYS A 14 -16.42 -1.24 -1.04
C LYS A 14 -16.07 -2.00 -2.32
N GLN A 15 -15.30 -1.40 -3.23
CA GLN A 15 -14.82 -2.06 -4.43
C GLN A 15 -13.57 -2.90 -4.15
N SER A 16 -13.39 -3.98 -4.91
CA SER A 16 -12.20 -4.82 -4.81
C SER A 16 -11.02 -4.14 -5.51
N ILE A 17 -9.96 -3.90 -4.75
CA ILE A 17 -8.68 -3.41 -5.27
C ILE A 17 -7.80 -4.62 -5.51
N HIS A 18 -7.31 -4.76 -6.74
CA HIS A 18 -6.26 -5.73 -7.09
C HIS A 18 -5.00 -4.96 -7.38
N TRP A 19 -3.90 -5.35 -6.76
CA TRP A 19 -2.63 -4.64 -6.88
C TRP A 19 -1.47 -5.63 -6.82
N LYS A 20 -0.34 -5.23 -7.40
CA LYS A 20 0.89 -6.01 -7.37
C LYS A 20 1.82 -5.39 -6.32
N ILE A 21 2.38 -6.23 -5.46
CA ILE A 21 3.35 -5.78 -4.46
C ILE A 21 4.67 -5.40 -5.18
N PRO A 22 5.25 -4.20 -4.90
CA PRO A 22 6.56 -3.81 -5.43
C PRO A 22 7.69 -4.51 -4.65
N GLU A 23 7.85 -5.82 -4.84
CA GLU A 23 8.80 -6.64 -4.07
C GLU A 23 10.25 -6.13 -4.14
N ASP A 24 10.68 -5.60 -5.29
CA ASP A 24 12.06 -5.10 -5.46
C ASP A 24 12.33 -3.86 -4.61
N GLU A 25 11.33 -2.99 -4.44
CA GLU A 25 11.41 -1.82 -3.55
C GLU A 25 11.34 -2.23 -2.08
N LEU A 26 10.56 -3.26 -1.77
CA LEU A 26 10.45 -3.75 -0.38
C LEU A 26 11.70 -4.48 0.10
N LYS A 27 12.50 -5.09 -0.80
CA LYS A 27 13.78 -5.72 -0.44
C LYS A 27 14.78 -4.74 0.21
N VAL A 28 14.70 -3.45 -0.10
CA VAL A 28 15.59 -2.43 0.48
C VAL A 28 15.04 -1.85 1.78
N VAL A 29 13.79 -2.14 2.12
CA VAL A 29 13.16 -1.65 3.35
C VAL A 29 13.71 -2.39 4.56
N LYS A 30 14.23 -1.64 5.53
CA LYS A 30 14.86 -2.19 6.74
C LYS A 30 13.90 -2.37 7.93
N ARG A 31 12.67 -1.85 7.84
CA ARG A 31 11.71 -1.81 8.94
C ARG A 31 10.32 -2.19 8.46
N PHE A 32 9.67 -3.08 9.21
CA PHE A 32 8.30 -3.50 8.99
C PHE A 32 7.45 -3.16 10.23
N PRO A 33 6.13 -2.94 10.07
CA PRO A 33 5.40 -2.98 8.80
C PRO A 33 5.72 -1.78 7.89
N ALA A 34 5.86 -2.05 6.59
CA ALA A 34 6.21 -1.07 5.58
C ALA A 34 4.93 -0.42 5.02
N PRO A 35 4.78 0.92 5.12
CA PRO A 35 3.62 1.60 4.56
C PRO A 35 3.74 1.73 3.03
N ILE A 36 2.68 1.36 2.32
CA ILE A 36 2.52 1.58 0.88
C ILE A 36 1.30 2.46 0.67
N VAL A 37 1.48 3.56 -0.05
CA VAL A 37 0.36 4.42 -0.44
C VAL A 37 -0.22 3.93 -1.75
N ILE A 38 -1.50 3.59 -1.73
CA ILE A 38 -2.28 3.20 -2.92
C ILE A 38 -3.29 4.31 -3.21
N GLN A 39 -3.19 4.90 -4.39
CA GLN A 39 -4.25 5.77 -4.89
C GLN A 39 -5.36 4.91 -5.51
N HIS A 40 -6.54 4.91 -4.90
CA HIS A 40 -7.72 4.26 -5.46
C HIS A 40 -8.78 5.31 -5.81
N LYS A 41 -8.90 5.61 -7.11
CA LYS A 41 -9.80 6.66 -7.62
C LYS A 41 -9.52 8.02 -6.96
N ASP A 42 -10.42 8.46 -6.08
CA ASP A 42 -10.43 9.78 -5.43
C ASP A 42 -10.05 9.73 -3.95
N HIS A 43 -9.47 8.61 -3.48
CA HIS A 43 -8.95 8.51 -2.11
C HIS A 43 -7.65 7.73 -2.08
N HIS A 44 -6.83 8.05 -1.08
CA HIS A 44 -5.58 7.38 -0.82
C HIS A 44 -5.77 6.39 0.32
N LEU A 45 -5.15 5.23 0.18
CA LEU A 45 -5.13 4.18 1.19
C LEU A 45 -3.68 3.94 1.59
N ILE A 46 -3.43 3.78 2.87
CA ILE A 46 -2.12 3.39 3.39
C ILE A 46 -2.24 1.92 3.77
N CYS A 47 -1.57 1.06 3.00
CA CYS A 47 -1.52 -0.37 3.25
C CYS A 47 -0.20 -0.73 3.92
N TYR A 48 -0.28 -1.32 5.10
CA TYR A 48 0.90 -1.76 5.84
C TYR A 48 1.19 -3.21 5.49
N LEU A 49 2.37 -3.48 4.93
CA LEU A 49 2.84 -4.83 4.66
C LEU A 49 3.79 -5.32 5.75
N ASP A 50 3.67 -6.57 6.16
CA ASP A 50 4.63 -7.22 7.06
C ASP A 50 5.89 -7.73 6.32
N SER A 51 6.81 -8.34 7.06
CA SER A 51 8.05 -8.91 6.51
C SER A 51 7.84 -10.10 5.57
N HIS A 52 6.62 -10.64 5.49
CA HIS A 52 6.21 -11.71 4.58
C HIS A 52 5.34 -11.18 3.43
N TYR A 53 5.33 -9.86 3.24
CA TYR A 53 4.52 -9.15 2.24
C TYR A 53 3.02 -9.46 2.35
N GLN A 54 2.53 -9.74 3.56
CA GLN A 54 1.12 -9.86 3.85
C GLN A 54 0.57 -8.51 4.30
N LEU A 55 -0.70 -8.24 3.97
CA LEU A 55 -1.38 -7.04 4.42
C LEU A 55 -1.64 -7.17 5.93
N ALA A 56 -0.96 -6.35 6.71
CA ALA A 56 -1.10 -6.29 8.16
C ALA A 56 -2.24 -5.35 8.58
N ASP A 57 -2.34 -4.19 7.94
CA ASP A 57 -3.38 -3.20 8.23
C ASP A 57 -3.66 -2.28 7.02
N THR A 58 -4.77 -1.54 7.07
CA THR A 58 -5.16 -0.56 6.04
C THR A 58 -5.81 0.67 6.66
N GLU A 59 -5.24 1.83 6.40
CA GLU A 59 -5.77 3.13 6.81
C GLU A 59 -6.26 3.94 5.60
N ILE A 60 -7.18 4.87 5.85
CA ILE A 60 -7.67 5.83 4.84
C ILE A 60 -6.97 7.16 5.06
N ALA A 61 -6.30 7.67 4.03
CA ALA A 61 -5.76 9.02 4.05
C ALA A 61 -6.80 10.01 3.50
N ILE A 62 -7.35 10.85 4.39
CA ILE A 62 -8.34 11.89 4.05
C ILE A 62 -7.67 13.08 3.35
N ALA A 63 -6.39 13.32 3.64
CA ALA A 63 -5.58 14.35 2.99
C ALA A 63 -4.16 13.81 2.77
N PHE A 64 -3.56 14.17 1.64
CA PHE A 64 -2.20 13.81 1.27
C PHE A 64 -1.44 15.06 0.82
N VAL A 65 -0.21 15.22 1.30
CA VAL A 65 0.71 16.26 0.85
C VAL A 65 1.99 15.59 0.41
N GLU A 66 2.34 15.74 -0.86
CA GLU A 66 3.62 15.25 -1.38
C GLU A 66 4.74 16.22 -0.96
N GLY A 67 5.57 15.80 -0.01
CA GLY A 67 6.76 16.53 0.38
C GLY A 67 7.93 16.18 -0.54
N LYS A 68 8.49 17.16 -1.25
CA LYS A 68 9.78 17.01 -1.94
C LYS A 68 10.90 17.37 -0.99
N SER A 69 11.90 16.50 -0.78
CA SER A 69 13.12 16.92 -0.08
C SER A 69 13.89 17.90 -0.96
N LYS A 70 14.50 18.92 -0.36
CA LYS A 70 15.54 19.67 -1.05
C LYS A 70 16.74 18.74 -1.21
N GLU A 71 17.25 18.67 -2.44
CA GLU A 71 18.53 18.02 -2.77
C GLU A 71 19.67 18.54 -1.88
#